data_AF-A0A9D0ZNT9-F1
#
_entry.id   AF-A0A9D0ZNT9-F1
#
_cell.length_a   1.000
_cell.length_b   1.000
_cell.length_c   1.000
_cell.angle_alpha   90.00
_cell.angle_beta   90.00
_cell.angle_gamma   90.00
#
_symmetry.space_group_name_H-M   'P 1'
#
loop_
_entity.id
_entity.type
_entity.pdbx_description
1 polymer ?
#
loop_
_entity_poly.entity_id
_entity_poly.type
_entity_poly.pdbx_seq_one_letter_code
_entity_poly.pdbx_strand_id
1 'polypeptide(L)'
;MSREGRTSRNRVSVLSWMWTIVLACIPGVNIIVLFLLAFLSKRQPKRAFAIAGLWLMLILAVLIFAAFLIFPAEMLSFGEWLRDLTPLQGAGTPLEL
;
A
#
# COMPACT_ATOMS: atom_id res chain seq x y z
N MET A 1 -4.78 38.46 35.51
CA MET A 1 -5.57 37.62 34.57
C MET A 1 -4.60 36.80 33.73
N SER A 2 -4.46 35.51 34.04
CA SER A 2 -3.52 34.61 33.38
C SER A 2 -3.96 34.33 31.94
N ARG A 3 -3.10 34.59 30.95
CA ARG A 3 -3.32 34.30 29.52
C ARG A 3 -2.94 32.84 29.20
N GLU A 4 -3.22 31.92 30.11
CA GLU A 4 -2.99 30.51 29.88
C GLU A 4 -4.16 29.94 29.06
N GLY A 5 -3.89 29.26 27.95
CA GLY A 5 -4.89 28.39 27.32
C GLY A 5 -5.42 28.82 25.94
N ARG A 6 -4.60 29.43 25.08
CA ARG A 6 -4.78 29.20 23.63
C ARG A 6 -4.06 27.91 23.25
N THR A 7 -4.56 26.78 23.78
CA THR A 7 -4.17 25.46 23.29
C THR A 7 -4.39 25.45 21.79
N SER A 8 -3.31 25.20 21.06
CA SER A 8 -3.22 25.25 19.61
C SER A 8 -4.14 24.19 18.99
N ARG A 9 -5.43 24.51 18.86
CA ARG A 9 -6.49 23.63 18.36
C ARG A 9 -6.30 23.24 16.88
N ASN A 10 -5.29 23.78 16.21
CA ASN A 10 -5.00 23.58 14.79
C ASN A 10 -3.64 22.93 14.50
N ARG A 11 -2.92 22.42 15.51
CA ARG A 11 -1.71 21.62 15.21
C ARG A 11 -2.12 20.22 14.83
N VAL A 12 -1.99 19.95 13.55
CA VAL A 12 -2.02 18.61 12.96
C VAL A 12 -1.11 17.71 13.81
N SER A 13 -1.68 16.71 14.48
CA SER A 13 -0.92 15.84 15.38
C SER A 13 0.03 14.97 14.56
N VAL A 14 1.34 15.18 14.75
CA VAL A 14 2.42 14.45 14.07
C VAL A 14 2.29 12.94 14.31
N LEU A 15 1.96 12.54 15.55
CA LEU A 15 1.74 11.14 15.92
C LEU A 15 0.61 10.50 15.09
N SER A 16 -0.47 11.24 14.83
CA SER A 16 -1.56 10.74 13.98
C SER A 16 -1.13 10.57 12.52
N TRP A 17 -0.21 11.39 12.02
CA TRP A 17 0.33 11.24 10.67
C TRP A 17 1.34 10.11 10.56
N MET A 18 2.21 9.95 11.55
CA MET A 18 3.10 8.78 11.63
C MET A 18 2.31 7.48 11.55
N TRP A 19 1.23 7.36 12.33
CA TRP A 19 0.35 6.19 12.23
C TRP A 19 -0.26 6.02 10.82
N THR A 20 -0.69 7.12 10.19
CA THR A 20 -1.27 7.06 8.84
C THR A 20 -0.24 6.58 7.81
N ILE A 21 1.01 7.01 7.92
CA ILE A 21 2.12 6.58 7.05
C ILE A 21 2.47 5.11 7.29
N VAL A 22 2.57 4.69 8.55
CA VAL A 22 2.87 3.28 8.90
C VAL A 22 1.79 2.34 8.38
N LEU A 23 0.51 2.69 8.55
CA LEU A 23 -0.59 1.91 7.97
C LEU A 23 -0.57 1.91 6.43
N ALA A 24 -0.10 3.00 5.80
CA ALA A 24 0.01 3.08 4.35
C ALA A 24 1.16 2.22 3.79
N CYS A 25 2.21 1.96 4.57
CA CYS A 25 3.32 1.09 4.16
C CYS A 25 2.98 -0.40 4.16
N ILE A 26 1.87 -0.82 4.79
CA ILE A 26 1.47 -2.24 4.82
C ILE A 26 0.68 -2.56 3.53
N PRO A 27 1.25 -3.35 2.59
CA PRO A 27 0.56 -3.73 1.36
C PRO A 27 -0.72 -4.51 1.69
N GLY A 28 -1.82 -4.20 0.99
CA GLY A 28 -3.15 -4.75 1.26
C GLY A 28 -3.97 -3.95 2.30
N VAL A 29 -3.41 -3.72 3.50
CA VAL A 29 -4.09 -2.92 4.55
C VAL A 29 -4.25 -1.45 4.12
N ASN A 30 -3.30 -0.93 3.35
CA ASN A 30 -3.32 0.42 2.80
C ASN A 30 -4.61 0.72 2.02
N ILE A 31 -5.13 -0.22 1.22
CA ILE A 31 -6.32 0.04 0.37
C ILE A 31 -7.57 0.26 1.23
N ILE A 32 -7.82 -0.62 2.20
CA ILE A 32 -8.99 -0.54 3.08
C ILE A 32 -8.91 0.73 3.94
N VAL A 33 -7.72 1.03 4.47
CA VAL A 33 -7.50 2.21 5.30
C VAL A 33 -7.66 3.49 4.48
N LEU A 34 -7.08 3.57 3.27
CA LEU A 34 -7.26 4.72 2.38
C LEU A 34 -8.74 4.89 2.01
N PHE A 35 -9.46 3.80 1.75
CA PHE A 35 -10.89 3.88 1.46
C PHE A 35 -11.67 4.43 2.66
N LEU A 36 -11.45 3.88 3.86
CA LEU A 36 -12.07 4.37 5.09
C LEU A 36 -11.69 5.84 5.36
N LEU A 37 -10.43 6.22 5.15
CA LEU A 37 -9.97 7.60 5.37
C LEU A 37 -10.55 8.57 4.32
N ALA A 38 -10.80 8.12 3.09
CA ALA A 38 -11.40 8.93 2.03
C ALA A 38 -12.88 9.24 2.28
N PHE A 39 -13.62 8.31 2.88
CA PHE A 39 -15.06 8.44 3.13
C PHE A 39 -15.42 8.88 4.57
N LEU A 40 -14.70 8.41 5.59
CA LEU A 40 -15.03 8.71 7.01
C LEU A 40 -14.27 9.90 7.57
N SER A 41 -13.19 10.37 6.94
CA SER A 41 -12.39 11.46 7.51
C SER A 41 -13.07 12.81 7.33
N LYS A 42 -13.51 13.41 8.45
CA LYS A 42 -14.03 14.77 8.50
C LYS A 42 -12.97 15.86 8.25
N ARG A 43 -11.68 15.51 8.27
CA ARG A 43 -10.57 16.47 8.06
C ARG A 43 -10.09 16.44 6.61
N GLN A 44 -10.26 17.56 5.91
CA GLN A 44 -9.83 17.78 4.52
C GLN A 44 -8.43 17.22 4.16
N PRO A 45 -7.34 17.46 4.93
CA PRO A 45 -6.00 16.99 4.54
C PRO A 45 -5.85 15.47 4.55
N LYS A 46 -6.55 14.76 5.44
CA LYS A 46 -6.51 13.29 5.49
C LYS A 46 -7.30 12.67 4.35
N ARG A 47 -8.41 13.30 3.96
CA ARG A 47 -9.23 12.87 2.83
C ARG A 47 -8.52 13.08 1.49
N ALA A 48 -7.86 14.22 1.30
CA ALA A 48 -7.06 14.50 0.11
C ALA A 48 -5.89 13.51 -0.05
N PHE A 49 -5.17 13.21 1.03
CA PHE A 49 -4.12 12.18 1.03
C PHE A 49 -4.67 10.81 0.62
N ALA A 50 -5.82 10.43 1.19
CA ALA A 50 -6.45 9.16 0.90
C ALA A 50 -6.86 9.01 -0.57
N ILE A 51 -7.46 10.05 -1.14
CA ILE A 51 -7.84 10.10 -2.56
C ILE A 51 -6.60 10.03 -3.45
N ALA A 52 -5.54 10.78 -3.13
CA ALA A 52 -4.28 10.72 -3.88
C ALA A 52 -3.65 9.33 -3.82
N GLY A 53 -3.68 8.67 -2.65
CA GLY A 53 -3.20 7.30 -2.49
C GLY A 53 -4.01 6.29 -3.33
N LEU A 54 -5.33 6.43 -3.40
CA LEU A 54 -6.17 5.58 -4.25
C LEU A 54 -5.86 5.77 -5.75
N TRP A 55 -5.65 7.01 -6.19
CA TRP A 55 -5.24 7.30 -7.57
C TRP A 55 -3.87 6.70 -7.89
N LEU A 56 -2.91 6.82 -6.97
CA LEU A 56 -1.57 6.24 -7.16
C LEU A 56 -1.66 4.70 -7.31
N MET A 57 -2.47 4.04 -6.48
CA MET A 57 -2.69 2.59 -6.57
C MET A 57 -3.34 2.19 -7.89
N LEU A 58 -4.33 2.97 -8.36
CA LEU A 58 -4.97 2.74 -9.65
C LEU A 58 -3.96 2.86 -10.81
N ILE A 59 -3.15 3.92 -10.81
CA ILE A 59 -2.09 4.13 -11.81
C ILE A 59 -1.12 2.96 -11.79
N LEU A 60 -0.68 2.53 -10.61
CA LEU A 60 0.26 1.43 -10.47
C LEU A 60 -0.32 0.10 -10.99
N ALA A 61 -1.60 -0.18 -10.72
CA ALA A 61 -2.30 -1.34 -11.27
C ALA A 61 -2.37 -1.30 -12.81
N VAL A 62 -2.68 -0.14 -13.39
CA VAL A 62 -2.70 0.05 -14.85
C VAL A 62 -1.31 -0.13 -15.44
N LEU A 63 -0.26 0.38 -14.79
CA LEU A 63 1.12 0.22 -15.24
C LEU A 63 1.56 -1.24 -15.19
N ILE A 64 1.22 -1.99 -14.14
CA ILE A 64 1.49 -3.43 -14.06
C ILE A 64 0.78 -4.13 -15.22
N PHE A 65 -0.51 -3.87 -15.42
CA PHE A 65 -1.26 -4.47 -16.52
C PHE A 65 -0.66 -4.14 -17.89
N ALA A 66 -0.27 -2.89 -18.12
CA ALA A 66 0.41 -2.47 -19.33
C ALA A 66 1.77 -3.16 -19.50
N ALA A 67 2.54 -3.32 -18.42
CA ALA A 67 3.81 -4.04 -18.45
C ALA A 67 3.63 -5.51 -18.84
N PHE A 68 2.59 -6.18 -18.34
CA PHE A 68 2.24 -7.55 -18.76
C PHE A 68 1.86 -7.65 -20.24
N LEU A 69 1.17 -6.65 -20.79
CA LEU A 69 0.77 -6.64 -22.20
C LEU A 69 1.92 -6.31 -23.16
N ILE A 70 2.79 -5.37 -22.77
CA ILE A 70 3.87 -4.86 -23.65
C ILE A 70 5.14 -5.70 -23.51
N PHE A 71 5.43 -6.24 -22.32
CA PHE A 71 6.65 -6.99 -22.02
C PHE A 71 6.36 -8.39 -21.45
N PRO A 72 5.59 -9.24 -22.16
CA PRO A 72 5.24 -10.57 -21.64
C PRO A 72 6.46 -11.48 -21.49
N ALA A 73 7.44 -11.38 -22.39
CA ALA A 73 8.66 -12.21 -22.37
C ALA A 73 9.53 -11.94 -21.13
N GLU A 74 9.70 -10.66 -20.78
CA GLU A 74 10.50 -10.25 -19.60
C GLU A 74 9.79 -10.59 -18.28
N MET A 75 8.45 -10.57 -18.27
CA MET A 75 7.68 -11.03 -17.11
C MET A 75 7.76 -12.55 -16.92
N LEU A 76 7.79 -13.31 -18.03
CA LEU A 76 7.98 -14.76 -18.02
C LEU A 76 9.37 -15.14 -17.50
N SER A 77 10.43 -14.51 -18.02
CA SER A 77 11.81 -14.75 -17.58
C SER A 77 12.01 -14.38 -16.10
N PHE A 78 11.41 -13.28 -15.65
CA PHE A 78 11.39 -12.92 -14.24
C PHE A 78 10.65 -13.95 -13.37
N GLY A 79 9.52 -14.48 -13.85
CA GLY A 79 8.78 -15.54 -13.17
C GLY A 79 9.53 -16.86 -13.08
N GLU A 80 10.28 -17.22 -14.13
CA GLU A 80 11.19 -18.37 -14.13
C GLU A 80 12.34 -18.18 -13.14
N TRP A 81 12.96 -16.99 -13.12
CA TRP A 81 13.98 -16.64 -12.13
C TRP A 81 13.47 -16.72 -10.69
N LEU A 82 12.25 -16.23 -10.43
CA LEU A 82 11.62 -16.37 -9.11
C LEU A 82 11.33 -17.83 -8.72
N ARG A 83 10.95 -18.67 -9.69
CA ARG A 83 10.75 -20.11 -9.44
C ARG A 83 12.06 -20.81 -9.08
N ASP A 84 13.16 -20.45 -9.75
CA ASP A 84 14.49 -20.99 -9.44
C ASP A 84 14.95 -20.62 -8.02
N LEU A 85 14.61 -19.42 -7.56
CA LEU A 85 14.90 -18.96 -6.19
C LEU A 85 14.01 -19.61 -5.13
N THR A 86 12.89 -20.20 -5.53
CA THR A 86 11.95 -20.86 -4.63
C THR A 86 11.89 -22.35 -4.97
N PRO A 87 12.95 -23.14 -4.66
CA PRO A 87 12.88 -24.58 -4.80
C PRO A 87 11.70 -25.06 -3.95
N LEU A 88 10.64 -25.52 -4.61
CA LEU A 88 9.48 -26.10 -3.93
C LEU A 88 10.02 -27.22 -3.04
N GLN A 89 10.01 -27.02 -1.72
CA GLN A 89 10.42 -28.01 -0.70
C GLN A 89 9.46 -29.23 -0.66
N GLY A 90 9.02 -29.76 -1.81
CA GLY A 90 8.05 -30.84 -1.87
C GLY A 90 7.96 -31.61 -3.19
N ALA A 91 8.83 -31.38 -4.18
CA ALA A 91 8.83 -32.14 -5.44
C ALA A 91 9.83 -33.32 -5.42
N GLY A 92 10.02 -33.99 -4.29
CA GLY A 92 11.12 -34.94 -4.10
C GLY A 92 10.88 -36.12 -3.16
N THR A 93 9.66 -36.41 -2.73
CA THR A 93 9.35 -37.75 -2.22
C THR A 93 8.87 -38.60 -3.40
N PRO A 94 9.70 -39.49 -3.97
CA PRO A 94 9.15 -40.55 -4.81
C PRO A 94 8.13 -41.32 -3.96
N LEU A 95 6.90 -41.45 -4.46
CA LEU A 95 5.97 -42.42 -3.91
C LEU A 95 6.53 -43.79 -4.29
N GLU A 96 7.37 -44.34 -3.41
CA GLU A 96 7.74 -45.75 -3.41
C GLU A 96 6.44 -46.55 -3.21
N LEU A 97 5.89 -47.03 -4.33
CA LEU A 97 4.78 -47.98 -4.43
C LEU A 97 5.33 -49.31 -4.92
#